data_AF-A0A078JXQ9-F1
#
_entry.id   AF-A0A078JXQ9-F1
#
_cell.length_a   1.000
_cell.length_b   1.000
_cell.length_c   1.000
_cell.angle_alpha   90.00
_cell.angle_beta   90.00
_cell.angle_gamma   90.00
#
_symmetry.space_group_name_H-M   'P 1'
#
loop_
_entity.id
_entity.type
_entity.pdbx_description
1 polymer ?
#
loop_
_entity_poly.entity_id
_entity_poly.type
_entity_poly.pdbx_seq_one_letter_code
_entity_poly.pdbx_strand_id
1 'polypeptide(L)'
;MASSTSCLNLFVFSFLSVLLITKSQISGSVNGVVFPVTRDLSTGQYVAEIRLGDSYEPVNLVVDLSGTLLWFDCSSGHISTSRSLISGSSSGCLKAKAGNDRVSSRGDQNGDCDLLVRNGVVGITARGELATD
;
A
#
# COMPACT_ATOMS: atom_id res chain seq x y z
N MET A 1 6.56 -24.58 -58.42
CA MET A 1 6.30 -23.29 -57.74
C MET A 1 5.62 -23.45 -56.37
N ALA A 2 4.73 -24.43 -56.16
CA ALA A 2 4.04 -24.65 -54.88
C ALA A 2 4.94 -25.07 -53.69
N SER A 3 6.04 -25.81 -53.94
CA SER A 3 6.95 -26.28 -52.88
C SER A 3 7.74 -25.14 -52.21
N SER A 4 8.18 -24.14 -52.99
CA SER A 4 8.95 -22.99 -52.47
C SER A 4 8.11 -22.11 -51.53
N THR A 5 6.85 -21.86 -51.89
CA THR A 5 5.91 -21.09 -51.07
C THR A 5 5.61 -21.81 -49.74
N SER A 6 5.54 -23.14 -49.75
CA SER A 6 5.37 -23.95 -48.53
C SER A 6 6.53 -23.79 -47.56
N CYS A 7 7.77 -23.88 -48.05
CA CYS A 7 8.98 -23.70 -47.25
C CYS A 7 9.08 -22.30 -46.62
N LEU A 8 8.71 -21.26 -47.39
CA LEU A 8 8.75 -19.87 -46.92
C LEU A 8 7.72 -19.63 -45.81
N ASN A 9 6.51 -20.18 -45.95
CA ASN A 9 5.49 -20.12 -44.90
C ASN A 9 5.97 -20.81 -43.61
N LEU A 10 6.59 -21.99 -43.72
CA LEU A 10 7.10 -22.73 -42.57
C LEU A 10 8.19 -21.95 -41.82
N PHE A 11 9.07 -21.27 -42.55
CA PHE A 11 10.11 -20.41 -41.99
C PHE A 11 9.51 -19.20 -41.26
N VAL A 12 8.49 -18.55 -41.84
CA VAL A 12 7.80 -17.41 -41.21
C VAL A 12 7.07 -17.85 -39.94
N PHE A 13 6.40 -19.00 -39.94
CA PHE A 13 5.75 -19.54 -38.74
C PHE A 13 6.76 -19.88 -37.63
N SER A 14 7.90 -20.47 -37.99
CA SER A 14 8.99 -20.75 -37.05
C SER A 14 9.61 -19.46 -36.47
N PHE A 15 9.78 -18.44 -37.31
CA PHE A 15 10.31 -17.16 -36.85
C PHE A 15 9.32 -16.43 -35.93
N LEU A 16 8.02 -16.45 -36.25
CA LEU A 16 6.97 -15.89 -35.39
C LEU A 16 6.87 -16.63 -34.05
N SER A 17 6.99 -17.96 -34.04
CA SER A 17 6.91 -18.74 -32.79
C SER A 17 8.08 -18.42 -31.86
N VAL A 18 9.30 -18.29 -32.39
CA VAL A 18 10.48 -17.87 -31.62
C VAL A 18 10.33 -16.44 -31.07
N LEU A 19 9.78 -15.51 -31.87
CA LEU A 19 9.50 -14.14 -31.42
C LEU A 19 8.43 -14.05 -30.32
N LEU A 20 7.46 -14.97 -30.29
CA LEU A 20 6.43 -15.02 -29.25
C LEU A 20 6.98 -15.56 -27.93
N ILE A 21 7.89 -16.55 -27.99
CA ILE A 21 8.50 -17.16 -26.80
C ILE A 21 9.45 -16.16 -26.10
N THR A 22 10.24 -15.39 -26.85
CA THR A 22 11.19 -14.41 -26.26
C THR A 22 10.52 -13.21 -25.58
N LYS A 23 9.23 -12.95 -25.87
CA LYS A 23 8.45 -11.90 -25.21
C LYS A 23 7.78 -12.36 -23.91
N SER A 24 7.87 -13.63 -23.54
CA SER A 24 7.35 -14.09 -22.25
C SER A 24 8.27 -13.58 -21.14
N GLN A 25 7.97 -12.40 -20.62
CA GLN A 25 8.63 -11.85 -19.45
C GLN A 25 8.24 -12.72 -18.25
N ILE A 26 9.22 -13.40 -17.66
CA ILE A 26 9.08 -14.06 -16.35
C ILE A 26 8.88 -12.94 -15.33
N SER A 27 7.64 -12.54 -15.09
CA SER A 27 7.28 -11.76 -13.91
C SER A 27 7.31 -12.71 -12.74
N GLY A 28 8.39 -12.68 -11.94
CA GLY A 28 8.45 -13.45 -10.70
C GLY A 28 7.31 -13.00 -9.78
N SER A 29 6.45 -13.92 -9.36
CA SER A 29 5.40 -13.60 -8.40
C SER A 29 6.03 -13.33 -7.03
N VAL A 30 5.68 -12.21 -6.42
CA VAL A 30 6.00 -11.98 -5.01
C VAL A 30 5.07 -12.87 -4.18
N ASN A 31 5.62 -13.91 -3.55
CA ASN A 31 4.85 -14.89 -2.78
C ASN A 31 4.55 -14.44 -1.34
N GLY A 32 5.07 -13.28 -0.92
CA GLY A 32 4.82 -12.71 0.40
C GLY A 32 5.72 -11.53 0.71
N VAL A 33 5.36 -10.81 1.76
CA VAL A 33 6.15 -9.71 2.33
C VAL A 33 6.42 -10.05 3.80
N VAL A 34 7.65 -9.83 4.25
CA VAL A 34 8.06 -10.08 5.64
C VAL A 34 8.51 -8.76 6.25
N PHE A 35 7.91 -8.40 7.38
CA PHE A 35 8.33 -7.25 8.17
C PHE A 35 9.11 -7.73 9.39
N PRO A 36 10.36 -7.29 9.60
CA PRO A 36 11.08 -7.59 10.82
C PRO A 36 10.42 -6.88 11.99
N VAL A 37 10.24 -7.59 13.10
CA VAL A 37 9.64 -7.06 14.33
C VAL A 37 10.59 -7.27 15.49
N THR A 38 10.82 -6.23 16.27
CA THR A 38 11.67 -6.25 17.46
C THR A 38 10.85 -5.87 18.69
N ARG A 39 11.22 -6.38 19.87
CA ARG A 39 10.58 -5.99 21.12
C ARG A 39 11.33 -4.81 21.71
N ASP A 40 10.65 -3.68 21.88
CA ASP A 40 11.18 -2.56 22.66
C ASP A 40 11.20 -2.94 24.15
N LEU A 41 12.37 -2.87 24.77
CA LEU A 41 12.53 -3.31 26.16
C LEU A 41 11.93 -2.34 27.16
N SER A 42 11.85 -1.05 26.82
CA SER A 42 11.40 0.00 27.73
C SER A 42 9.88 -0.02 27.92
N THR A 43 9.14 -0.25 26.84
CA THR A 43 7.67 -0.31 26.84
C THR A 43 7.12 -1.73 26.78
N GLY A 44 7.95 -2.70 26.43
CA GLY A 44 7.53 -4.08 26.18
C GLY A 44 6.72 -4.28 24.89
N GLN A 45 6.55 -3.22 24.07
CA GLN A 45 5.80 -3.26 22.83
C GLN A 45 6.63 -3.86 21.70
N TYR A 46 5.96 -4.39 20.68
CA TYR A 46 6.59 -4.88 19.46
C TYR A 46 6.59 -3.77 18.42
N VAL A 47 7.75 -3.53 17.80
CA VAL A 47 7.99 -2.45 16.85
C VAL A 47 8.47 -3.03 15.53
N ALA A 48 7.85 -2.60 14.44
CA ALA A 48 8.28 -2.87 13.08
C ALA A 48 8.86 -1.59 12.46
N GLU A 49 9.93 -1.76 11.69
CA GLU A 49 10.50 -0.70 10.88
C GLU A 49 9.96 -0.82 9.46
N ILE A 50 9.33 0.24 8.94
CA ILE A 50 8.78 0.26 7.58
C ILE A 50 9.22 1.51 6.82
N ARG A 51 9.29 1.41 5.49
CA ARG A 51 9.47 2.57 4.61
C ARG A 51 8.13 2.96 4.02
N LEU A 52 7.75 4.23 4.21
CA LEU A 52 6.52 4.81 3.68
C LEU A 52 6.84 5.66 2.45
N GLY A 53 6.11 5.42 1.36
CA GLY A 53 6.24 6.19 0.13
C GLY A 53 7.67 6.25 -0.40
N ASP A 54 8.10 7.48 -0.68
CA ASP A 54 9.44 7.80 -1.14
C ASP A 54 10.40 8.27 -0.02
N SER A 55 10.00 8.11 1.24
CA SER A 55 10.80 8.56 2.38
C SER A 55 12.14 7.84 2.46
N TYR A 56 13.22 8.62 2.61
CA TYR A 56 14.58 8.09 2.74
C TYR A 56 14.81 7.36 4.07
N GLU A 57 14.16 7.81 5.13
CA GLU A 57 14.28 7.25 6.47
C GLU A 57 13.07 6.40 6.80
N PRO A 58 13.26 5.18 7.32
CA PRO A 58 12.15 4.36 7.74
C PRO A 58 11.50 4.92 9.02
N VAL A 59 10.25 4.52 9.26
CA VAL A 59 9.52 4.83 10.48
C VAL A 59 9.37 3.58 11.35
N ASN A 60 9.50 3.79 12.66
CA ASN A 60 9.25 2.78 13.67
C ASN A 60 7.81 2.86 14.14
N LEU A 61 7.05 1.78 13.94
CA LEU A 61 5.63 1.69 14.31
C LEU A 61 5.39 0.53 15.26
N VAL A 62 4.53 0.76 16.25
CA VAL A 62 4.06 -0.30 17.14
C VAL A 62 3.14 -1.24 16.37
N VAL A 63 3.35 -2.54 16.55
CA VAL A 63 2.49 -3.60 16.00
C VAL A 63 1.24 -3.75 16.87
N ASP A 64 0.12 -3.21 16.41
CA ASP A 64 -1.20 -3.42 17.00
C ASP A 64 -2.00 -4.43 16.17
N LEU A 65 -2.11 -5.68 16.67
CA LEU A 65 -2.85 -6.76 16.01
C LEU A 65 -4.37 -6.55 16.01
N SER A 66 -4.87 -5.65 16.86
CA SER A 66 -6.29 -5.29 16.93
C SER A 66 -6.62 -4.02 16.15
N GLY A 67 -5.60 -3.30 15.68
CA GLY A 67 -5.73 -2.08 14.91
C GLY A 67 -6.31 -2.35 13.51
N THR A 68 -7.17 -1.46 13.05
CA THR A 68 -7.79 -1.52 11.72
C THR A 68 -7.04 -0.73 10.66
N LEU A 69 -6.15 0.16 11.09
CA LEU A 69 -5.46 1.14 10.25
C LEU A 69 -4.02 1.33 10.74
N LEU A 70 -3.12 1.58 9.79
CA LEU A 70 -1.81 2.12 10.09
C LEU A 70 -1.94 3.63 10.34
N TRP A 71 -1.38 4.11 11.44
CA TRP A 71 -1.38 5.53 11.79
C TRP A 71 -0.05 5.92 12.43
N PHE A 72 0.36 7.16 12.22
CA PHE A 72 1.57 7.73 12.81
C PHE A 72 1.45 9.25 12.89
N ASP A 73 2.27 9.88 13.73
CA ASP A 73 2.30 11.32 13.87
C ASP A 73 3.02 11.96 12.67
N CYS A 74 2.25 12.62 11.81
CA CYS A 74 2.77 13.28 10.63
C CYS A 74 3.57 14.55 10.96
N SER A 75 3.40 15.13 12.15
CA SER A 75 4.15 16.30 12.60
C SER A 75 5.59 15.97 13.02
N SER A 76 5.91 14.69 13.21
CA SER A 76 7.23 14.20 13.61
C SER A 76 8.34 14.36 12.55
N GLY A 77 7.99 14.82 11.34
CA GLY A 77 8.94 15.11 10.26
C GLY A 77 9.09 13.99 9.22
N HIS A 78 8.51 12.82 9.46
CA HIS A 78 8.48 11.71 8.49
C HIS A 78 7.33 11.89 7.47
N ILE A 79 7.49 12.85 6.55
CA ILE A 79 6.51 13.12 5.49
C ILE A 79 7.13 12.75 4.14
N SER A 80 6.56 11.73 3.50
CA SER A 80 6.84 11.37 2.10
C SER A 80 6.36 12.45 1.13
N THR A 81 7.07 12.66 0.03
CA THR A 81 6.65 13.63 -1.01
C THR A 81 5.60 13.06 -1.96
N SER A 82 5.45 11.73 -2.02
CA SER A 82 4.34 11.07 -2.73
C SER A 82 3.03 11.04 -1.94
N ARG A 83 3.03 11.50 -0.68
CA ARG A 83 1.84 11.55 0.17
C ARG A 83 0.73 12.37 -0.46
N SER A 84 -0.47 11.83 -0.48
CA SER A 84 -1.69 12.51 -0.93
C SER A 84 -2.86 12.28 0.03
N LEU A 85 -3.61 13.32 0.34
CA LEU A 85 -4.81 13.21 1.16
C LEU A 85 -5.95 12.57 0.37
N ILE A 86 -6.71 11.70 1.04
CA ILE A 86 -7.85 11.02 0.43
C ILE A 86 -9.10 11.87 0.64
N SER A 87 -9.81 12.20 -0.44
CA SER A 87 -11.08 12.93 -0.34
C SER A 87 -12.14 12.13 0.43
N GLY A 88 -12.94 12.83 1.24
CA GLY A 88 -14.02 12.25 2.05
C GLY A 88 -15.14 11.57 1.25
N SER A 89 -15.35 11.98 0.00
CA SER A 89 -16.34 11.36 -0.90
C SER A 89 -15.80 10.14 -1.67
N SER A 90 -14.51 9.84 -1.54
CA SER A 90 -13.88 8.74 -2.28
C SER A 90 -14.28 7.35 -1.76
N SER A 91 -14.22 6.35 -2.64
CA SER A 91 -14.39 4.95 -2.24
C SER A 91 -13.28 4.47 -1.28
N GLY A 92 -12.10 5.09 -1.31
CA GLY A 92 -11.02 4.86 -0.35
C GLY A 92 -11.41 5.23 1.07
N CYS A 93 -12.03 6.40 1.25
CA CYS A 93 -12.55 6.84 2.54
C CYS A 93 -13.62 5.88 3.08
N LEU A 94 -14.54 5.44 2.22
CA LEU A 94 -15.58 4.48 2.60
C LEU A 94 -15.01 3.12 3.03
N LYS A 95 -13.94 2.64 2.38
CA LYS A 95 -13.26 1.39 2.74
C LYS A 95 -12.51 1.50 4.06
N ALA A 96 -11.82 2.62 4.29
CA ALA A 96 -11.07 2.85 5.52
C ALA A 96 -12.00 2.96 6.75
N LYS A 97 -13.27 3.33 6.53
CA LYS A 97 -14.33 3.41 7.55
C LYS A 97 -14.86 2.04 8.02
N ALA A 98 -14.04 1.00 8.02
CA ALA A 98 -14.44 -0.33 8.47
C ALA A 98 -14.57 -0.38 10.00
N GLY A 99 -15.77 -0.07 10.53
CA GLY A 99 -16.06 -0.13 11.98
C GLY A 99 -17.16 0.84 12.43
N ASN A 100 -17.29 1.00 13.76
CA ASN A 100 -18.20 1.97 14.39
C ASN A 100 -17.52 3.35 14.57
N ASP A 101 -16.36 3.56 13.95
CA ASP A 101 -15.59 4.80 13.97
C ASP A 101 -16.31 5.85 13.13
N ARG A 102 -17.25 6.51 13.80
CA ARG A 102 -17.89 7.71 13.31
C ARG A 102 -16.89 8.84 13.47
N VAL A 103 -16.30 9.27 12.36
CA VAL A 103 -15.85 10.66 12.31
C VAL A 103 -17.04 11.50 11.98
N SER A 104 -17.17 12.58 12.73
CA SER A 104 -18.01 13.74 12.46
C SER A 104 -17.67 14.30 11.08
N SER A 105 -18.17 13.63 10.04
CA SER A 105 -18.56 14.30 8.81
C SER A 105 -19.61 15.33 9.24
N ARG A 106 -19.15 16.53 9.60
CA ARG A 106 -20.00 17.70 9.36
C ARG A 106 -20.07 17.86 7.85
N GLY A 107 -20.92 17.06 7.21
CA GLY A 107 -21.58 17.34 5.94
C GLY A 107 -20.76 17.71 4.70
N ASP A 108 -19.43 17.81 4.76
CA ASP A 108 -18.65 18.37 3.67
C ASP A 108 -18.03 17.25 2.85
N GLN A 109 -18.77 16.79 1.84
CA GLN A 109 -18.29 15.82 0.84
C GLN A 109 -17.08 16.36 0.04
N ASN A 110 -16.80 17.67 0.15
CA ASN A 110 -15.66 18.33 -0.47
C ASN A 110 -14.39 18.35 0.40
N GLY A 111 -14.46 17.92 1.67
CA GLY A 111 -13.30 17.87 2.56
C GLY A 111 -12.45 16.62 2.41
N ASP A 112 -11.31 16.62 3.10
CA ASP A 112 -10.47 15.43 3.26
C ASP A 112 -11.15 14.38 4.16
N CYS A 113 -10.77 13.12 3.99
CA CYS A 113 -11.31 12.00 4.73
C CYS A 113 -10.67 11.94 6.11
N ASP A 114 -11.42 12.29 7.15
CA ASP A 114 -10.94 12.19 8.51
C ASP A 114 -11.39 10.89 9.18
N LEU A 115 -10.48 10.28 9.95
CA LEU A 115 -10.66 9.04 10.70
C LEU A 115 -10.37 9.24 12.20
N LEU A 116 -11.02 8.45 13.05
CA LEU A 116 -10.63 8.31 14.45
C LEU A 116 -9.65 7.15 14.54
N VAL A 117 -8.51 7.39 15.17
CA VAL A 117 -7.49 6.37 15.43
C VAL A 117 -7.33 6.23 16.93
N ARG A 118 -7.18 4.99 17.41
CA ARG A 118 -7.08 4.68 18.83
C ARG A 118 -5.69 4.16 19.15
N ASN A 119 -5.10 4.72 20.19
CA ASN A 119 -3.97 4.11 20.87
C ASN A 119 -4.50 3.21 21.99
N GLY A 120 -4.47 1.89 21.77
CA GLY A 120 -4.96 0.90 22.71
C GLY A 120 -4.17 0.82 24.02
N VAL A 121 -2.89 1.24 24.01
CA VAL A 121 -1.99 1.16 25.17
C VAL A 121 -2.36 2.19 26.23
N VAL A 122 -2.63 3.43 25.81
CA VAL A 122 -3.01 4.53 26.72
C VAL A 122 -4.51 4.84 26.74
N GLY A 123 -5.29 4.19 25.87
CA GLY A 123 -6.74 4.38 25.80
C GLY A 123 -7.18 5.72 25.20
N ILE A 124 -6.33 6.35 24.40
CA ILE A 124 -6.61 7.65 23.76
C ILE A 124 -7.13 7.43 22.34
N THR A 125 -8.12 8.22 21.95
CA THR A 125 -8.59 8.30 20.56
C THR A 125 -8.33 9.71 20.03
N ALA A 126 -7.77 9.80 18.83
CA ALA A 126 -7.48 11.07 18.15
C ALA A 126 -8.11 11.09 16.75
N ARG A 127 -8.36 12.28 16.23
CA ARG A 127 -8.74 12.49 14.83
C ARG A 127 -7.48 12.65 13.99
N GLY A 128 -7.45 12.07 12.80
CA GLY A 128 -6.40 12.29 11.81
C GLY A 128 -6.94 12.21 10.39
N GLU A 129 -6.21 12.80 9.44
CA GLU A 129 -6.53 12.74 8.01
C GLU A 129 -6.03 11.43 7.40
N LEU A 130 -6.88 10.81 6.58
CA LEU A 130 -6.52 9.64 5.79
C LEU A 130 -5.66 10.07 4.60
N ALA A 131 -4.50 9.45 4.46
CA ALA A 131 -3.57 9.67 3.36
C ALA A 131 -3.24 8.36 2.64
N THR A 132 -2.87 8.48 1.38
CA THR A 132 -2.20 7.44 0.59
C THR A 132 -0.78 7.88 0.29
N ASP A 133 0.07 6.89 0.05
CA ASP A 133 1.46 7.05 -0.31
C ASP A 133 1.89 5.94 -1.27
#